data_AF-A0A011PK01-F1
#
_entry.id   AF-A0A011PK01-F1
#
_cell.length_a   1.000
_cell.length_b   1.000
_cell.length_c   1.000
_cell.angle_alpha   90.00
_cell.angle_beta   90.00
_cell.angle_gamma   90.00
#
_symmetry.space_group_name_H-M   'P 1'
#
loop_
_entity.id
_entity.type
_entity.pdbx_description
1 polymer ?
#
loop_
_entity_poly.entity_id
_entity_poly.type
_entity_poly.pdbx_seq_one_letter_code
_entity_poly.pdbx_strand_id
1 'polypeptide(L)'
;MKKPLFALLPGVASALVLAAPGDHLTELYFSDKNPTLTQQEKAAIAIAEKWKNPRAKGVAPVTGPNGSIKFLYGAQQPSIVCAVLQVCDVALQAGEQVNSINLGDTARWTVEPAVTGSGAGEVQHLIIKPLDVGLETSMVVTTNRRSYHLPQLSPEAALASQPVHAAGGLHLPRGGHGEVGSDQGARRKGSRRPDAAGNPRVHGQPQLRL
;
A
#
# COMPACT_ATOMS: atom_id res chain seq x y z
N MET A 1 20.92 45.62 -64.47
CA MET A 1 19.45 45.53 -64.71
C MET A 1 19.03 44.07 -64.66
N LYS A 2 17.88 43.80 -64.01
CA LYS A 2 17.09 42.55 -63.99
C LYS A 2 17.54 41.44 -63.02
N LYS A 3 16.93 41.46 -61.81
CA LYS A 3 16.85 40.34 -60.85
C LYS A 3 15.66 39.45 -61.22
N PRO A 4 15.74 38.12 -61.14
CA PRO A 4 14.54 37.28 -61.14
C PRO A 4 14.06 37.02 -59.71
N LEU A 5 12.77 37.30 -59.52
CA LEU A 5 11.97 37.13 -58.32
C LEU A 5 11.56 35.65 -58.23
N PHE A 6 12.02 34.91 -57.21
CA PHE A 6 11.52 33.56 -56.91
C PHE A 6 10.32 33.67 -55.97
N ALA A 7 9.14 33.31 -56.48
CA ALA A 7 7.91 33.21 -55.70
C ALA A 7 7.93 31.93 -54.85
N LEU A 8 7.79 32.08 -53.53
CA LEU A 8 7.67 31.01 -52.57
C LEU A 8 6.18 30.56 -52.52
N LEU A 9 5.88 29.35 -52.98
CA LEU A 9 4.58 28.71 -52.77
C LEU A 9 4.62 27.93 -51.43
N PRO A 10 3.68 28.14 -50.49
CA PRO A 10 3.58 27.29 -49.32
C PRO A 10 2.94 25.97 -49.73
N GLY A 11 3.72 24.88 -49.71
CA GLY A 11 3.22 23.53 -49.87
C GLY A 11 2.35 23.14 -48.67
N VAL A 12 1.07 22.89 -48.93
CA VAL A 12 0.15 22.32 -47.94
C VAL A 12 0.51 20.84 -47.79
N ALA A 13 1.25 20.51 -46.73
CA ALA A 13 1.47 19.12 -46.34
C ALA A 13 0.18 18.61 -45.67
N SER A 14 -0.67 17.93 -46.44
CA SER A 14 -1.78 17.16 -45.89
C SER A 14 -1.22 15.96 -45.13
N ALA A 15 -1.23 16.02 -43.80
CA ALA A 15 -0.95 14.87 -42.96
C ALA A 15 -2.13 13.89 -43.07
N LEU A 16 -1.91 12.76 -43.73
CA LEU A 16 -2.80 11.59 -43.63
C LEU A 16 -2.64 11.00 -42.23
N VAL A 17 -3.60 11.28 -41.36
CA VAL A 17 -3.77 10.57 -40.08
C VAL A 17 -4.40 9.22 -40.40
N LEU A 18 -3.63 8.14 -40.28
CA LEU A 18 -4.18 6.79 -40.27
C LEU A 18 -4.84 6.56 -38.91
N ALA A 19 -6.17 6.51 -38.88
CA ALA A 19 -6.93 6.10 -37.70
C ALA A 19 -6.57 4.64 -37.35
N ALA A 20 -6.28 4.39 -36.08
CA ALA A 20 -5.91 3.07 -35.61
C ALA A 20 -7.15 2.15 -35.63
N PRO A 21 -7.03 0.85 -35.99
CA PRO A 21 -8.15 -0.09 -36.09
C PRO A 21 -8.83 -0.47 -34.75
N GLY A 22 -8.59 0.28 -33.67
CA GLY A 22 -9.20 0.05 -32.35
C GLY A 22 -10.52 0.78 -32.11
N ASP A 23 -10.85 1.81 -32.91
CA ASP A 23 -11.94 2.74 -32.59
C ASP A 23 -13.34 2.10 -32.66
N HIS A 24 -13.55 1.16 -33.58
CA HIS A 24 -14.88 0.58 -33.82
C HIS A 24 -15.35 -0.35 -32.69
N LEU A 25 -14.44 -1.02 -31.97
CA LEU A 25 -14.83 -1.86 -30.82
C LEU A 25 -15.15 -1.01 -29.59
N THR A 26 -14.44 0.11 -29.41
CA THR A 26 -14.67 1.04 -28.31
C THR A 26 -16.03 1.71 -28.45
N GLU A 27 -16.41 2.16 -29.65
CA GLU A 27 -17.71 2.78 -29.96
C GLU A 27 -18.89 1.79 -29.84
N LEU A 28 -18.65 0.48 -30.09
CA LEU A 28 -19.64 -0.57 -29.90
C LEU A 28 -19.88 -0.96 -28.43
N TYR A 29 -18.84 -0.89 -27.58
CA TYR A 29 -18.91 -1.32 -26.18
C TYR A 29 -19.14 -0.19 -25.18
N PHE A 30 -18.63 1.01 -25.47
CA PHE A 30 -18.75 2.18 -24.62
C PHE A 30 -19.56 3.25 -25.33
N SER A 31 -20.54 3.84 -24.64
CA SER A 31 -21.30 4.94 -25.22
C SER A 31 -20.41 6.18 -25.37
N ASP A 32 -20.40 6.81 -26.56
CA ASP A 32 -19.62 8.04 -26.84
C ASP A 32 -20.10 9.27 -26.06
N LYS A 33 -21.22 9.12 -25.36
CA LYS A 33 -21.81 10.17 -24.52
C LYS A 33 -21.23 10.11 -23.12
N ASN A 34 -20.07 10.73 -22.95
CA ASN A 34 -19.55 10.99 -21.61
C ASN A 34 -20.49 12.00 -20.90
N PRO A 35 -21.01 11.72 -19.70
CA PRO A 35 -21.90 12.64 -19.00
C PRO A 35 -21.22 13.99 -18.75
N THR A 36 -21.98 15.06 -18.90
CA THR A 36 -21.48 16.39 -18.56
C THR A 36 -21.53 16.56 -17.04
N LEU A 37 -20.35 16.69 -16.42
CA LEU A 37 -20.24 16.82 -14.98
C LEU A 37 -20.73 18.20 -14.51
N THR A 38 -21.61 18.19 -13.52
CA THR A 38 -22.00 19.36 -12.75
C THR A 38 -20.78 19.98 -12.04
N GLN A 39 -20.91 21.24 -11.60
CA GLN A 39 -19.86 21.89 -10.83
C GLN A 39 -19.56 21.15 -9.51
N GLN A 40 -20.58 20.58 -8.88
CA GLN A 40 -20.43 19.80 -7.65
C GLN A 40 -19.67 18.49 -7.90
N GLU A 41 -19.94 17.78 -9.01
CA GLU A 41 -19.22 16.55 -9.37
C GLU A 41 -17.76 16.84 -9.72
N LYS A 42 -17.49 17.92 -10.46
CA LYS A 42 -16.12 18.38 -10.72
C LYS A 42 -15.37 18.69 -9.43
N ALA A 43 -16.02 19.35 -8.47
CA ALA A 43 -15.44 19.61 -7.16
C ALA A 43 -15.16 18.33 -6.38
N ALA A 44 -16.09 17.36 -6.40
CA ALA A 44 -15.91 16.06 -5.76
C ALA A 44 -14.74 15.27 -6.38
N ILE A 45 -14.62 15.27 -7.70
CA ILE A 45 -13.48 14.66 -8.41
C ILE A 45 -12.18 15.35 -8.02
N ALA A 46 -12.15 16.69 -7.94
CA ALA A 46 -10.95 17.41 -7.52
C ALA A 46 -10.51 17.07 -6.08
N ILE A 47 -11.46 16.78 -5.19
CA ILE A 47 -11.16 16.28 -3.83
C ILE A 47 -10.60 14.85 -3.90
N ALA A 48 -11.22 13.97 -4.70
CA ALA A 48 -10.77 12.60 -4.87
C ALA A 48 -9.36 12.53 -5.49
N GLU A 49 -9.09 13.32 -6.54
CA GLU A 49 -7.77 13.46 -7.19
C GLU A 49 -6.68 13.87 -6.20
N LYS A 50 -6.98 14.82 -5.30
CA LYS A 50 -6.04 15.22 -4.24
C LYS A 50 -5.73 14.07 -3.28
N TRP A 51 -6.73 13.25 -2.96
CA TRP A 51 -6.54 12.07 -2.11
C TRP A 51 -5.74 10.96 -2.78
N LYS A 52 -5.97 10.76 -4.09
CA LYS A 52 -5.27 9.76 -4.91
C LYS A 52 -3.79 10.09 -5.13
N ASN A 53 -3.41 11.37 -5.14
CA ASN A 53 -2.07 11.79 -5.52
C ASN A 53 -1.04 11.54 -4.39
N PRO A 54 -0.15 10.54 -4.51
CA PRO A 54 0.80 10.19 -3.44
C PRO A 54 1.84 11.29 -3.17
N ARG A 55 2.00 12.23 -4.12
CA ARG A 55 2.91 13.38 -4.00
C ARG A 55 2.29 14.55 -3.24
N ALA A 56 0.97 14.52 -3.00
CA ALA A 56 0.25 15.58 -2.30
C ALA A 56 0.33 15.38 -0.78
N LYS A 57 1.47 15.69 -0.17
CA LYS A 57 1.65 15.81 1.30
C LYS A 57 1.01 14.68 2.13
N GLY A 58 1.10 13.43 1.67
CA GLY A 58 0.73 12.25 2.46
C GLY A 58 1.78 11.92 3.51
N VAL A 59 1.41 11.12 4.52
CA VAL A 59 2.37 10.55 5.48
C VAL A 59 3.25 9.55 4.74
N ALA A 60 4.55 9.78 4.64
CA ALA A 60 5.44 8.84 3.95
C ALA A 60 5.31 7.41 4.52
N PRO A 61 5.41 6.35 3.69
CA PRO A 61 5.46 4.99 4.19
C PRO A 61 6.59 4.85 5.21
N VAL A 62 6.32 4.17 6.33
CA VAL A 62 7.31 3.99 7.39
C VAL A 62 7.85 2.57 7.35
N THR A 63 9.14 2.40 7.59
CA THR A 63 9.74 1.06 7.69
C THR A 63 9.28 0.37 8.97
N GLY A 64 8.77 -0.85 8.83
CA GLY A 64 8.43 -1.74 9.93
C GLY A 64 9.52 -2.79 10.19
N PRO A 65 9.28 -3.72 11.13
CA PRO A 65 10.20 -4.83 11.40
C PRO A 65 10.49 -5.65 10.14
N ASN A 66 11.68 -6.24 10.06
CA ASN A 66 12.09 -7.15 8.98
C ASN A 66 11.98 -6.54 7.57
N GLY A 67 12.14 -5.23 7.43
CA GLY A 67 12.06 -4.54 6.13
C GLY A 67 10.64 -4.41 5.58
N SER A 68 9.61 -4.62 6.41
CA SER A 68 8.22 -4.35 6.01
C SER A 68 7.98 -2.87 5.74
N ILE A 69 7.00 -2.58 4.89
CA ILE A 69 6.53 -1.20 4.63
C ILE A 69 5.18 -1.03 5.33
N LYS A 70 5.03 0.03 6.12
CA LYS A 70 3.77 0.35 6.81
C LYS A 70 3.11 1.58 6.20
N PHE A 71 1.84 1.43 5.86
CA PHE A 71 0.99 2.54 5.45
C PHE A 71 -0.02 2.86 6.55
N LEU A 72 -0.11 4.13 6.93
CA LEU A 72 -1.08 4.59 7.89
C LEU A 72 -2.48 4.64 7.25
N TYR A 73 -3.40 3.83 7.77
CA TYR A 73 -4.78 3.84 7.30
C TYR A 73 -5.42 5.22 7.48
N GLY A 74 -6.13 5.70 6.46
CA GLY A 74 -6.85 6.97 6.50
C GLY A 74 -5.95 8.21 6.45
N ALA A 75 -4.65 8.08 6.21
CA ALA A 75 -3.75 9.22 5.98
C ALA A 75 -3.49 9.47 4.48
N GLN A 76 -3.50 8.42 3.67
CA GLN A 76 -3.39 8.47 2.20
C GLN A 76 -3.93 7.17 1.60
N GLN A 77 -4.16 7.17 0.29
CA GLN A 77 -4.41 5.94 -0.45
C GLN A 77 -3.07 5.24 -0.77
N PRO A 78 -2.77 4.06 -0.21
CA PRO A 78 -1.55 3.34 -0.54
C PRO A 78 -1.69 2.69 -1.92
N SER A 79 -0.66 2.80 -2.76
CA SER A 79 -0.54 2.04 -4.00
C SER A 79 0.36 0.84 -3.77
N ILE A 80 -0.10 -0.34 -4.18
CA ILE A 80 0.66 -1.60 -4.07
C ILE A 80 1.36 -1.85 -5.40
N VAL A 81 2.69 -1.93 -5.37
CA VAL A 81 3.52 -2.14 -6.55
C VAL A 81 4.06 -3.57 -6.52
N CYS A 82 3.74 -4.35 -7.55
CA CYS A 82 4.06 -5.78 -7.61
C CYS A 82 4.73 -6.15 -8.93
N ALA A 83 5.88 -6.81 -8.85
CA ALA A 83 6.52 -7.36 -10.03
C ALA A 83 5.77 -8.60 -10.55
N VAL A 84 5.79 -8.78 -11.86
CA VAL A 84 5.28 -10.00 -12.51
C VAL A 84 6.09 -11.21 -12.08
N LEU A 85 5.41 -12.35 -11.91
CA LEU A 85 5.98 -13.59 -11.40
C LEU A 85 6.57 -13.48 -9.98
N GLN A 86 6.34 -12.37 -9.28
CA GLN A 86 6.68 -12.19 -7.88
C GLN A 86 5.39 -12.13 -7.05
N VAL A 87 5.51 -12.57 -5.81
CA VAL A 87 4.39 -12.60 -4.87
C VAL A 87 4.45 -11.35 -4.00
N CYS A 88 3.39 -10.54 -4.03
CA CYS A 88 3.21 -9.47 -3.05
C CYS A 88 2.42 -9.99 -1.84
N ASP A 89 2.82 -9.55 -0.65
CA ASP A 89 2.10 -9.82 0.59
C ASP A 89 1.64 -8.51 1.23
N VAL A 90 0.34 -8.41 1.50
CA VAL A 90 -0.24 -7.35 2.31
C VAL A 90 -0.81 -7.95 3.58
N ALA A 91 -0.14 -7.70 4.70
CA ALA A 91 -0.58 -8.07 6.03
C ALA A 91 -1.53 -7.01 6.60
N LEU A 92 -2.71 -7.44 7.06
CA LEU A 92 -3.65 -6.60 7.77
C LEU A 92 -3.27 -6.45 9.25
N GLN A 93 -4.02 -5.63 9.99
CA GLN A 93 -3.77 -5.51 11.42
C GLN A 93 -4.12 -6.83 12.13
N ALA A 94 -3.35 -7.19 13.17
CA ALA A 94 -3.69 -8.33 14.02
C ALA A 94 -5.14 -8.25 14.57
N GLY A 95 -5.86 -9.36 14.47
CA GLY A 95 -7.27 -9.52 14.82
C GLY A 95 -8.26 -8.88 13.84
N GLU A 96 -7.80 -8.47 12.66
CA GLU A 96 -8.65 -8.03 11.55
C GLU A 96 -9.04 -9.24 10.70
N GLN A 97 -10.32 -9.31 10.31
CA GLN A 97 -10.89 -10.43 9.56
C GLN A 97 -11.46 -9.93 8.23
N VAL A 98 -11.09 -10.59 7.13
CA VAL A 98 -11.56 -10.22 5.79
C VAL A 98 -12.99 -10.72 5.59
N ASN A 99 -13.86 -9.83 5.13
CA ASN A 99 -15.25 -10.13 4.78
C ASN A 99 -15.40 -10.32 3.27
N SER A 100 -14.79 -9.46 2.46
CA SER A 100 -14.85 -9.57 1.00
C SER A 100 -13.65 -8.90 0.31
N ILE A 101 -13.33 -9.38 -0.87
CA ILE A 101 -12.29 -8.87 -1.77
C ILE A 101 -12.94 -8.69 -3.15
N ASN A 102 -12.81 -7.49 -3.72
CA ASN A 102 -13.33 -7.16 -5.05
C ASN A 102 -12.18 -6.61 -5.91
N LEU A 103 -11.84 -7.29 -6.99
CA LEU A 103 -10.80 -6.89 -7.94
C LEU A 103 -11.42 -6.34 -9.22
N GLY A 104 -10.81 -5.28 -9.77
CA GLY A 104 -11.21 -4.71 -11.06
C GLY A 104 -10.77 -5.55 -12.26
N ASP A 105 -9.58 -6.15 -12.20
CA ASP A 105 -9.07 -7.07 -13.22
C ASP A 105 -8.79 -8.43 -12.58
N THR A 106 -9.69 -9.38 -12.78
CA THR A 106 -9.54 -10.76 -12.29
C THR A 106 -8.92 -11.70 -13.32
N ALA A 107 -8.73 -11.24 -14.56
CA ALA A 107 -8.17 -12.05 -15.63
C ALA A 107 -6.64 -12.09 -15.54
N ARG A 108 -6.02 -10.99 -15.09
CA ARG A 108 -4.57 -10.82 -15.04
C ARG A 108 -4.01 -10.57 -13.64
N TRP A 109 -4.87 -10.51 -12.64
CA TRP A 109 -4.48 -10.46 -11.23
C TRP A 109 -5.17 -11.55 -10.44
N THR A 110 -4.41 -12.20 -9.57
CA THR A 110 -4.94 -13.12 -8.57
C THR A 110 -4.66 -12.60 -7.18
N VAL A 111 -5.61 -12.88 -6.26
CA VAL A 111 -5.48 -12.58 -4.84
C VAL A 111 -5.95 -13.77 -4.04
N GLU A 112 -5.06 -14.27 -3.20
CA GLU A 112 -5.29 -15.43 -2.34
C GLU A 112 -5.20 -14.98 -0.87
N PRO A 113 -6.22 -15.23 -0.03
CA PRO A 113 -6.11 -14.96 1.39
C PRO A 113 -5.19 -16.00 2.06
N ALA A 114 -4.40 -15.54 3.03
CA ALA A 114 -3.57 -16.40 3.87
C ALA A 114 -3.60 -15.91 5.33
N VAL A 115 -3.19 -16.75 6.27
CA VAL A 115 -3.27 -16.47 7.71
C VAL A 115 -1.95 -16.78 8.39
N THR A 116 -1.50 -15.92 9.30
CA THR A 116 -0.44 -16.23 10.25
C THR A 116 -0.90 -15.99 11.69
N GLY A 117 -0.37 -16.75 12.64
CA GLY A 117 -0.77 -16.68 14.04
C GLY A 117 -2.14 -17.32 14.31
N SER A 118 -2.74 -16.99 15.46
CA SER A 118 -4.05 -17.50 15.86
C SER A 118 -4.71 -16.61 16.93
N GLY A 119 -6.04 -16.74 17.05
CA GLY A 119 -6.82 -16.02 18.05
C GLY A 119 -6.72 -14.50 17.89
N ALA A 120 -6.50 -13.77 18.98
CA ALA A 120 -6.40 -12.30 18.95
C ALA A 120 -5.15 -11.79 18.22
N GLY A 121 -4.12 -12.64 18.04
CA GLY A 121 -2.89 -12.32 17.33
C GLY A 121 -2.89 -12.76 15.86
N GLU A 122 -4.00 -13.33 15.37
CA GLU A 122 -4.13 -13.75 13.98
C GLU A 122 -3.99 -12.56 13.02
N VAL A 123 -3.20 -12.72 11.97
CA VAL A 123 -2.99 -11.72 10.93
C VAL A 123 -3.46 -12.31 9.61
N GLN A 124 -4.40 -11.62 8.97
CA GLN A 124 -4.85 -11.92 7.62
C GLN A 124 -3.89 -11.29 6.60
N HIS A 125 -3.49 -12.08 5.61
CA HIS A 125 -2.60 -11.72 4.52
C HIS A 125 -3.35 -11.76 3.19
N LEU A 126 -3.02 -10.82 2.31
CA LEU A 126 -3.49 -10.82 0.92
C LEU A 126 -2.29 -11.08 0.02
N ILE A 127 -2.27 -12.27 -0.59
CA ILE A 127 -1.21 -12.71 -1.48
C ILE A 127 -1.60 -12.30 -2.90
N ILE A 128 -0.93 -11.29 -3.45
CA ILE A 128 -1.28 -10.65 -4.72
C ILE A 128 -0.26 -11.07 -5.78
N LYS A 129 -0.73 -11.51 -6.96
CA LYS A 129 0.13 -11.91 -8.08
C LYS A 129 -0.39 -11.30 -9.39
N PRO A 130 0.37 -10.40 -10.05
CA PRO A 130 0.10 -9.99 -11.41
C PRO A 130 0.64 -11.02 -12.41
N LEU A 131 -0.08 -11.21 -13.50
CA LEU A 131 0.27 -12.16 -14.57
C LEU A 131 1.00 -11.51 -15.76
N ASP A 132 1.02 -10.17 -15.83
CA ASP A 132 1.63 -9.42 -16.93
C ASP A 132 2.20 -8.08 -16.46
N VAL A 133 3.10 -7.50 -17.25
CA VAL A 133 3.71 -6.19 -17.01
C VAL A 133 2.80 -5.06 -17.49
N GLY A 134 3.05 -3.84 -17.04
CA GLY A 134 2.30 -2.66 -17.46
C GLY A 134 0.84 -2.66 -17.00
N LEU A 135 0.50 -3.47 -16.00
CA LEU A 135 -0.87 -3.56 -15.50
C LEU A 135 -1.13 -2.48 -14.45
N GLU A 136 -2.29 -1.83 -14.56
CA GLU A 136 -2.87 -1.00 -13.51
C GLU A 136 -4.30 -1.47 -13.24
N THR A 137 -4.64 -1.67 -11.98
CA THR A 137 -5.99 -2.05 -11.58
C THR A 137 -6.31 -1.53 -10.18
N SER A 138 -7.49 -1.87 -9.67
CA SER A 138 -7.93 -1.53 -8.32
C SER A 138 -8.51 -2.74 -7.59
N MET A 139 -8.33 -2.77 -6.28
CA MET A 139 -8.97 -3.72 -5.39
C MET A 139 -9.59 -3.03 -4.18
N VAL A 140 -10.77 -3.51 -3.79
CA VAL A 140 -11.45 -3.13 -2.56
C VAL A 140 -11.50 -4.33 -1.62
N VAL A 141 -11.02 -4.14 -0.40
CA VAL A 141 -11.03 -5.16 0.65
C VAL A 141 -11.83 -4.65 1.83
N THR A 142 -12.89 -5.37 2.20
CA THR A 142 -13.68 -5.05 3.38
C THR A 142 -13.39 -6.04 4.49
N THR A 143 -13.31 -5.53 5.71
CA THR A 143 -12.98 -6.31 6.91
C THR A 143 -13.97 -6.03 8.03
N ASN A 144 -13.84 -6.73 9.15
CA ASN A 144 -14.56 -6.42 10.37
C ASN A 144 -14.21 -5.05 11.00
N ARG A 145 -13.18 -4.34 10.50
CA ARG A 145 -12.72 -3.05 11.06
C ARG A 145 -12.71 -1.91 10.05
N ARG A 146 -12.43 -2.18 8.77
CA ARG A 146 -12.07 -1.16 7.77
C ARG A 146 -12.49 -1.55 6.35
N SER A 147 -12.43 -0.57 5.45
CA SER A 147 -12.49 -0.77 4.00
C SER A 147 -11.23 -0.19 3.38
N TYR A 148 -10.48 -1.01 2.64
CA TYR A 148 -9.27 -0.60 1.94
C TYR A 148 -9.56 -0.44 0.45
N HIS A 149 -9.18 0.70 -0.12
CA HIS A 149 -9.19 0.93 -1.56
C HIS A 149 -7.73 0.98 -2.01
N LEU A 150 -7.28 -0.08 -2.67
CA LEU A 150 -5.89 -0.32 -3.03
C LEU A 150 -5.76 -0.27 -4.55
N PRO A 151 -5.21 0.80 -5.14
CA PRO A 151 -4.70 0.77 -6.50
C PRO A 151 -3.51 -0.20 -6.57
N GLN A 152 -3.44 -1.02 -7.61
CA GLN A 152 -2.31 -1.91 -7.86
C GLN A 152 -1.64 -1.57 -9.18
N LEU A 153 -0.32 -1.67 -9.18
CA LEU A 153 0.53 -1.44 -10.34
C LEU A 153 1.51 -2.58 -10.51
N SER A 154 1.67 -3.06 -11.74
CA SER A 154 2.75 -3.98 -12.12
C SER A 154 3.68 -3.33 -13.14
N PRO A 155 4.66 -2.54 -12.71
CA PRO A 155 5.61 -1.94 -13.62
C PRO A 155 6.65 -2.98 -14.08
N GLU A 156 7.21 -2.77 -15.27
CA GLU A 156 8.31 -3.57 -15.83
C GLU A 156 9.50 -3.74 -14.86
N ALA A 157 9.76 -2.70 -14.05
CA ALA A 157 10.84 -2.63 -13.07
C ALA A 157 10.29 -2.47 -11.64
N ALA A 158 9.58 -3.47 -11.13
CA ALA A 158 9.28 -3.55 -9.70
C ALA A 158 10.38 -4.33 -8.97
N LEU A 159 10.94 -3.71 -7.92
CA LEU A 159 11.88 -4.37 -7.01
C LEU A 159 11.10 -5.22 -6.00
N ALA A 160 11.72 -6.35 -5.65
CA ALA A 160 11.27 -7.45 -4.81
C ALA A 160 10.24 -7.14 -3.70
N SER A 161 9.33 -8.11 -3.56
CA SER A 161 8.34 -8.33 -2.52
C SER A 161 8.76 -7.89 -1.12
N GLN A 162 8.17 -6.80 -0.60
CA GLN A 162 8.24 -6.46 0.81
C GLN A 162 6.85 -6.63 1.44
N PRO A 163 6.74 -7.23 2.64
CA PRO A 163 5.46 -7.35 3.32
C PRO A 163 4.93 -5.96 3.66
N VAL A 164 3.80 -5.62 3.07
CA VAL A 164 3.11 -4.35 3.32
C VAL A 164 2.18 -4.54 4.50
N HIS A 165 2.38 -3.81 5.58
CA HIS A 165 1.48 -3.83 6.73
C HIS A 165 0.53 -2.63 6.66
N ALA A 166 -0.78 -2.90 6.68
CA ALA A 166 -1.77 -1.86 6.95
C ALA A 166 -1.66 -1.47 8.43
N ALA A 167 -0.96 -0.37 8.72
CA ALA A 167 -0.77 0.08 10.09
C ALA A 167 -2.09 0.58 10.66
N GLY A 168 -2.53 -0.05 11.75
CA GLY A 168 -3.47 0.57 12.68
C GLY A 168 -2.85 1.80 13.33
N GLY A 169 -3.68 2.80 13.63
CA GLY A 169 -3.27 4.10 14.16
C GLY A 169 -2.14 4.00 15.18
N LEU A 170 -1.13 4.86 14.99
CA LEU A 170 0.03 4.98 15.85
C LEU A 170 -0.42 5.14 17.31
N HIS A 171 -0.26 4.10 18.12
CA HIS A 171 -0.39 4.24 19.57
C HIS A 171 0.85 5.00 20.04
N LEU A 172 0.75 6.33 20.04
CA LEU A 172 1.69 7.18 20.76
C LEU A 172 1.63 6.76 22.24
N PRO A 173 2.74 6.35 22.85
CA PRO A 173 2.76 6.15 24.29
C PRO A 173 2.36 7.48 24.92
N ARG A 174 1.24 7.50 25.66
CA ARG A 174 0.90 8.63 26.51
C ARG A 174 2.08 8.83 27.46
N GLY A 175 2.81 9.92 27.27
CA GLY A 175 3.83 10.36 28.22
C GLY A 175 3.16 10.44 29.59
N GLY A 176 3.58 9.56 30.49
CA GLY A 176 3.20 9.64 31.88
C GLY A 176 3.67 10.98 32.42
N HIS A 177 2.73 11.76 32.96
CA HIS A 177 3.06 12.85 33.86
C HIS A 177 3.72 12.22 35.09
N GLY A 178 5.05 12.19 35.08
CA GLY A 178 5.86 11.91 36.26
C GLY A 178 5.75 13.10 37.20
N GLU A 179 4.90 12.94 38.21
CA GLU A 179 4.88 13.74 39.41
C GLU A 179 6.29 13.78 40.00
N VAL A 180 6.88 14.98 40.08
CA VAL A 180 8.21 15.20 40.67
C VAL A 180 8.07 15.07 42.18
N GLY A 181 8.10 13.82 42.65
CA GLY A 181 8.24 13.47 44.05
C GLY A 181 9.64 13.83 44.52
N SER A 182 9.75 14.92 45.28
CA SER A 182 10.95 15.31 45.99
C SER A 182 11.17 14.33 47.15
N ASP A 183 12.21 13.50 47.09
CA ASP A 183 12.73 12.87 48.31
C ASP A 183 14.26 12.93 48.33
N GLN A 184 14.75 13.64 49.33
CA GLN A 184 16.17 13.86 49.60
C GLN A 184 16.73 12.65 50.34
N GLY A 185 17.93 12.26 49.95
CA GLY A 185 18.55 11.02 50.37
C GLY A 185 18.90 10.93 51.85
N ALA A 186 18.84 9.70 52.38
CA ALA A 186 19.56 9.29 53.57
C ALA A 186 20.36 8.01 53.29
N ARG A 187 21.67 8.14 53.46
CA ARG A 187 22.73 7.15 53.27
C ARG A 187 22.69 6.00 54.30
N ARG A 188 22.99 4.80 53.78
CA ARG A 188 23.89 3.73 54.30
C ARG A 188 23.74 3.22 55.74
N LYS A 189 23.53 1.89 55.86
CA LYS A 189 24.41 1.00 56.63
C LYS A 189 24.27 -0.46 56.18
N GLY A 190 25.40 -1.09 55.82
CA GLY A 190 25.45 -2.51 55.45
C GLY A 190 25.56 -3.45 56.66
N SER A 191 25.23 -4.73 56.47
CA SER A 191 25.66 -5.83 57.34
C SER A 191 25.38 -7.22 56.75
N ARG A 192 26.46 -8.00 56.58
CA ARG A 192 26.64 -9.48 56.67
C ARG A 192 26.19 -10.44 55.54
N ARG A 193 27.16 -11.32 55.20
CA ARG A 193 27.15 -12.61 54.44
C ARG A 193 26.80 -13.80 55.37
N PRO A 194 26.95 -15.11 54.99
CA PRO A 194 26.74 -15.88 53.74
C PRO A 194 25.89 -17.19 53.98
N ASP A 195 25.92 -18.13 53.02
CA ASP A 195 25.59 -19.58 53.06
C ASP A 195 24.22 -19.94 52.43
N ALA A 196 23.97 -21.03 51.66
CA ALA A 196 24.75 -22.08 51.01
C ALA A 196 23.80 -22.87 50.04
N ALA A 197 24.39 -23.58 49.08
CA ALA A 197 23.93 -24.85 48.45
C ALA A 197 22.64 -24.93 47.59
N GLY A 198 22.78 -25.63 46.43
CA GLY A 198 21.70 -26.50 45.90
C GLY A 198 21.25 -26.25 44.44
N ASN A 199 21.84 -26.99 43.49
CA ASN A 199 21.25 -27.33 42.18
C ASN A 199 20.36 -28.59 42.38
N PRO A 200 19.30 -28.93 41.59
CA PRO A 200 19.40 -29.32 40.16
C PRO A 200 18.22 -29.02 39.21
N ARG A 201 18.56 -28.93 37.90
CA ARG A 201 17.88 -29.40 36.67
C ARG A 201 16.38 -29.09 36.45
N VAL A 202 16.03 -28.54 35.29
CA VAL A 202 14.96 -29.08 34.39
C VAL A 202 15.22 -28.66 32.92
N HIS A 203 15.01 -29.65 32.05
CA HIS A 203 14.80 -29.73 30.60
C HIS A 203 14.45 -28.48 29.77
N GLY A 204 14.88 -28.52 28.49
CA GLY A 204 14.11 -27.95 27.38
C GLY A 204 14.95 -27.50 26.19
N GLN A 205 15.24 -28.41 25.25
CA GLN A 205 15.53 -28.02 23.87
C GLN A 205 14.30 -27.32 23.26
N PRO A 206 14.45 -26.24 22.50
CA PRO A 206 13.48 -25.88 21.47
C PRO A 206 13.99 -26.42 20.13
N GLN A 207 13.35 -27.49 19.63
CA GLN A 207 13.48 -27.85 18.22
C GLN A 207 12.71 -26.85 17.37
N LEU A 208 13.45 -26.27 16.43
CA LEU A 208 12.98 -25.58 15.24
C LEU A 208 12.25 -26.60 14.36
N ARG A 209 10.98 -26.38 14.02
CA ARG A 209 10.37 -27.00 12.83
C ARG A 209 9.57 -25.94 12.07
N LEU A 210 9.83 -26.00 10.76
CA LEU A 210 9.35 -25.23 9.62
C LEU A 210 7.87 -24.87 9.69
#